data_AF-A0A848RHF9-F1
#
_entry.id   AF-A0A848RHF9-F1
#
_cell.length_a   1.000
_cell.length_b   1.000
_cell.length_c   1.000
_cell.angle_alpha   90.00
_cell.angle_beta   90.00
_cell.angle_gamma   90.00
#
_symmetry.space_group_name_H-M   'P 1'
#
loop_
_entity.id
_entity.type
_entity.pdbx_description
1 polymer ?
#
loop_
_entity_poly.entity_id
_entity_poly.type
_entity_poly.pdbx_seq_one_letter_code
_entity_poly.pdbx_strand_id
1 'polypeptide(L)'
;MDFLHILLITVHAAAAVAAFTLGIVVFVRLPNSPRSAGFVAYATCVWTAVIALVVVVSVDWSELDVARRIAFPILGVLGLYMLWRTERARRTLRAQTSTWRRAFLGHVGFVLISFFDGFCIVLAIDLRLPIWVVVAVALLGVAVGILAIRVRIRQEEAVETKEVSA
;
A
#
# COMPACT_ATOMS: atom_id res chain seq x y z
N MET A 1 19.28 -20.71 7.76
CA MET A 1 17.97 -20.06 7.55
C MET A 1 17.07 -20.55 8.65
N ASP A 2 16.91 -19.72 9.67
CA ASP A 2 16.26 -20.13 10.90
C ASP A 2 14.75 -20.05 10.74
N PHE A 3 14.00 -20.91 11.45
CA PHE A 3 12.54 -21.02 11.33
C PHE A 3 11.81 -19.66 11.47
N LEU A 4 12.34 -18.77 12.32
CA LEU A 4 11.82 -17.42 12.54
C LEU A 4 11.85 -16.57 11.26
N HIS A 5 12.94 -16.61 10.49
CA HIS A 5 13.09 -15.87 9.24
C HIS A 5 12.00 -16.25 8.23
N ILE A 6 11.83 -17.56 8.00
CA ILE A 6 10.84 -18.10 7.06
C ILE A 6 9.42 -17.71 7.50
N LEU A 7 9.13 -17.82 8.80
CA LEU A 7 7.85 -17.41 9.35
C LEU A 7 7.58 -15.92 9.10
N LEU A 8 8.53 -15.04 9.41
CA LEU A 8 8.38 -13.60 9.26
C LEU A 8 8.19 -13.18 7.79
N ILE A 9 8.99 -13.74 6.87
CA ILE A 9 8.83 -13.48 5.43
C ILE A 9 7.46 -13.94 4.95
N THR A 10 7.03 -15.14 5.35
CA THR A 10 5.74 -15.69 4.94
C THR A 10 4.60 -14.82 5.44
N VAL A 11 4.66 -14.39 6.70
CA VAL A 11 3.67 -13.47 7.30
C VAL A 11 3.68 -12.13 6.59
N HIS A 12 4.85 -11.54 6.32
CA HIS A 12 4.98 -10.29 5.57
C HIS A 12 4.34 -10.40 4.19
N ALA A 13 4.72 -11.41 3.41
CA ALA A 13 4.25 -11.60 2.05
C ALA A 13 2.72 -11.82 2.00
N ALA A 14 2.20 -12.70 2.85
CA ALA A 14 0.75 -12.95 2.94
C ALA A 14 -0.01 -11.69 3.35
N ALA A 15 0.49 -10.95 4.35
CA ALA A 15 -0.13 -9.71 4.80
C ALA A 15 -0.06 -8.60 3.74
N ALA A 16 1.03 -8.49 2.99
CA ALA A 16 1.18 -7.50 1.92
C ALA A 16 0.21 -7.77 0.76
N VAL A 17 0.07 -9.02 0.33
CA VAL A 17 -0.89 -9.42 -0.71
C VAL A 17 -2.33 -9.18 -0.24
N ALA A 18 -2.65 -9.55 1.01
CA ALA A 18 -3.95 -9.27 1.61
C ALA A 18 -4.22 -7.75 1.71
N ALA A 19 -3.24 -6.96 2.12
CA ALA A 19 -3.35 -5.50 2.20
C ALA A 19 -3.59 -4.87 0.82
N PHE A 20 -2.88 -5.33 -0.21
CA PHE A 20 -3.06 -4.84 -1.57
C PHE A 20 -4.46 -5.15 -2.12
N THR A 21 -4.90 -6.41 -1.98
CA THR A 21 -6.22 -6.84 -2.46
C THR A 21 -7.36 -6.16 -1.70
N LEU A 22 -7.30 -6.10 -0.37
CA LEU A 22 -8.27 -5.37 0.45
C LEU A 22 -8.23 -3.87 0.18
N GLY A 23 -7.05 -3.31 -0.09
CA GLY A 23 -6.89 -1.91 -0.48
C GLY A 23 -7.63 -1.59 -1.77
N ILE A 24 -7.58 -2.48 -2.78
CA ILE A 24 -8.36 -2.33 -4.02
C ILE A 24 -9.87 -2.33 -3.70
N VAL A 25 -10.32 -3.26 -2.85
CA VAL A 25 -11.74 -3.33 -2.45
C VAL A 25 -12.17 -2.05 -1.73
N VAL A 26 -11.37 -1.57 -0.77
CA VAL A 26 -11.60 -0.32 -0.02
C VAL A 26 -11.62 0.89 -0.96
N PHE A 27 -10.72 0.92 -1.94
CA PHE A 27 -10.61 1.98 -2.94
C PHE A 27 -11.84 2.03 -3.87
N VAL A 28 -12.35 0.88 -4.29
CA VAL A 28 -13.51 0.77 -5.19
C VAL A 28 -14.83 0.99 -4.45
N ARG A 29 -15.02 0.40 -3.27
CA ARG A 29 -16.32 0.38 -2.58
C ARG A 29 -16.53 1.55 -1.63
N LEU A 30 -15.49 2.31 -1.29
CA LEU A 30 -15.44 3.33 -0.23
C LEU A 30 -16.07 2.87 1.10
N PRO A 31 -15.29 2.75 2.19
CA PRO A 31 -15.84 2.38 3.48
C PRO A 31 -16.75 3.48 4.03
N ASN A 32 -17.89 3.11 4.64
CA ASN A 32 -18.81 4.05 5.29
C ASN A 32 -18.30 4.55 6.65
N SER A 33 -17.35 3.84 7.26
CA SER A 33 -16.86 4.13 8.61
C SER A 33 -15.43 3.62 8.79
N PRO A 34 -14.60 4.29 9.62
CA PRO A 34 -13.27 3.80 10.02
C PRO A 34 -13.29 2.46 10.76
N ARG A 35 -14.45 2.05 11.29
CA ARG A 35 -14.64 0.77 11.98
C ARG A 35 -15.21 -0.31 11.07
N SER A 36 -15.45 0.00 9.80
CA SER A 36 -15.93 -1.01 8.85
C SER A 36 -14.93 -2.17 8.78
N ALA A 37 -15.45 -3.40 8.78
CA ALA A 37 -14.62 -4.60 8.79
C ALA A 37 -13.60 -4.61 7.64
N GLY A 38 -14.00 -4.15 6.45
CA GLY A 38 -13.10 -4.04 5.30
C GLY A 38 -11.92 -3.09 5.50
N PHE A 39 -12.17 -1.89 6.05
CA PHE A 39 -11.09 -0.93 6.32
C PHE A 39 -10.19 -1.38 7.47
N VAL A 40 -10.77 -1.98 8.52
CA VAL A 40 -10.01 -2.52 9.65
C VAL A 40 -9.11 -3.66 9.18
N ALA A 41 -9.65 -4.62 8.41
CA ALA A 41 -8.88 -5.72 7.85
C ALA A 41 -7.73 -5.22 6.97
N TYR A 42 -8.02 -4.29 6.03
CA TYR A 42 -7.01 -3.62 5.22
C TYR A 42 -5.91 -3.01 6.09
N ALA A 43 -6.28 -2.15 7.05
CA ALA A 43 -5.31 -1.44 7.88
C ALA A 43 -4.46 -2.40 8.72
N THR A 44 -5.07 -3.44 9.30
CA THR A 44 -4.35 -4.47 10.05
C THR A 44 -3.35 -5.20 9.16
N CYS A 45 -3.73 -5.59 7.94
CA CYS A 45 -2.80 -6.21 7.00
C CYS A 45 -1.62 -5.29 6.64
N VAL A 46 -1.84 -3.97 6.46
CA VAL A 46 -0.74 -3.01 6.24
C VAL A 46 0.19 -2.99 7.45
N TRP A 47 -0.35 -2.89 8.67
CA TRP A 47 0.43 -2.91 9.91
C TRP A 47 1.24 -4.20 10.05
N THR A 48 0.61 -5.36 9.88
CA THR A 48 1.28 -6.66 9.95
C THR A 48 2.39 -6.78 8.92
N ALA A 49 2.15 -6.37 7.67
CA ALA A 49 3.17 -6.41 6.62
C ALA A 49 4.38 -5.54 7.00
N VAL A 50 4.18 -4.30 7.41
CA VAL A 50 5.29 -3.38 7.73
C VAL A 50 6.04 -3.82 8.98
N ILE A 51 5.35 -4.26 10.04
CA ILE A 51 6.00 -4.75 11.25
C ILE A 51 6.83 -6.00 10.94
N ALA A 52 6.27 -6.98 10.23
CA ALA A 52 6.98 -8.19 9.86
C ALA A 52 8.24 -7.88 9.02
N LEU A 53 8.15 -6.92 8.08
CA LEU A 53 9.30 -6.45 7.30
C LEU A 53 10.38 -5.85 8.20
N VAL A 54 10.02 -4.93 9.09
CA VAL A 54 11.00 -4.27 9.98
C VAL A 54 11.68 -5.31 10.87
N VAL A 55 10.91 -6.25 11.43
CA VAL A 55 11.46 -7.29 12.30
C VAL A 55 12.42 -8.20 11.53
N VAL A 56 12.04 -8.69 10.34
CA VAL A 56 12.90 -9.60 9.58
C VAL A 56 14.19 -8.93 9.11
N VAL A 57 14.09 -7.69 8.61
CA VAL A 57 15.28 -6.90 8.21
C VAL A 57 16.22 -6.66 9.39
N SER A 58 15.67 -6.49 10.60
CA SER A 58 16.47 -6.28 11.81
C SER A 58 17.17 -7.56 12.27
N VAL A 59 16.50 -8.72 12.14
CA VAL A 59 17.05 -10.03 12.51
C VAL A 59 18.17 -10.45 11.55
N ASP A 60 17.97 -10.30 10.24
CA ASP A 60 18.91 -10.81 9.24
C ASP A 60 19.93 -9.79 8.75
N TRP A 61 20.00 -8.62 9.39
CA TRP A 61 20.78 -7.47 8.93
C TRP A 61 22.23 -7.82 8.53
N SER A 62 22.90 -8.65 9.33
CA SER A 62 24.28 -9.09 9.09
C SER A 62 24.41 -10.02 7.89
N GLU A 63 23.37 -10.76 7.53
CA GLU A 63 23.36 -11.74 6.44
C GLU A 63 22.96 -11.14 5.08
N LEU A 64 22.42 -9.92 5.08
CA LEU A 64 22.04 -9.22 3.84
C LEU A 64 23.26 -8.80 3.02
N ASP A 65 23.17 -9.00 1.70
CA ASP A 65 24.12 -8.44 0.74
C ASP A 65 23.98 -6.90 0.66
N VAL A 66 24.91 -6.24 -0.03
CA VAL A 66 24.94 -4.77 -0.14
C VAL A 66 23.66 -4.22 -0.78
N ALA A 67 23.14 -4.89 -1.82
CA ALA A 67 21.95 -4.42 -2.52
C ALA A 67 20.72 -4.46 -1.62
N ARG A 68 20.52 -5.56 -0.88
CA ARG A 68 19.44 -5.74 0.09
C ARG A 68 19.57 -4.81 1.30
N ARG A 69 20.80 -4.57 1.79
CA ARG A 69 21.07 -3.60 2.86
C ARG A 69 20.71 -2.16 2.49
N ILE A 70 20.67 -1.82 1.21
CA ILE A 70 20.23 -0.50 0.75
C ILE A 70 18.71 -0.52 0.49
N ALA A 71 18.22 -1.54 -0.22
CA ALA A 71 16.82 -1.62 -0.62
C ALA A 71 15.88 -1.75 0.59
N PHE A 72 16.20 -2.61 1.56
CA PHE A 72 15.30 -2.92 2.67
C PHE A 72 15.07 -1.74 3.64
N PRO A 73 16.08 -0.92 4.01
CA PRO A 73 15.82 0.32 4.75
C PRO A 73 14.94 1.30 3.99
N ILE A 74 15.15 1.47 2.68
CA ILE A 74 14.33 2.37 1.85
C ILE A 74 12.88 1.87 1.84
N LEU A 75 12.67 0.57 1.62
CA LEU A 75 11.35 -0.06 1.71
C LEU A 75 10.75 0.01 3.12
N GLY A 76 11.57 -0.08 4.16
CA GLY A 76 11.16 0.10 5.55
C GLY A 76 10.64 1.50 5.82
N VAL A 77 11.37 2.54 5.38
CA VAL A 77 10.94 3.94 5.46
C VAL A 77 9.64 4.16 4.66
N LEU A 78 9.55 3.60 3.45
CA LEU A 78 8.33 3.65 2.66
C LEU A 78 7.16 2.95 3.38
N GLY A 79 7.40 1.79 3.99
CA GLY A 79 6.42 1.06 4.78
C GLY A 79 5.90 1.89 5.97
N LEU A 80 6.80 2.53 6.72
CA LEU A 80 6.41 3.45 7.80
C LEU A 80 5.59 4.63 7.27
N TYR A 81 5.95 5.17 6.11
CA TYR A 81 5.17 6.21 5.45
C TYR A 81 3.77 5.72 5.04
N MET A 82 3.65 4.48 4.56
CA MET A 82 2.35 3.85 4.26
C MET A 82 1.47 3.68 5.51
N LEU A 83 2.05 3.36 6.67
CA LEU A 83 1.32 3.34 7.95
C LEU A 83 0.79 4.73 8.30
N TRP A 84 1.63 5.75 8.18
CA TRP A 84 1.21 7.13 8.41
C TRP A 84 0.08 7.56 7.45
N ARG A 85 0.18 7.22 6.16
CA ARG A 85 -0.88 7.47 5.16
C ARG A 85 -2.17 6.71 5.49
N THR A 86 -2.06 5.47 5.97
CA THR A 86 -3.22 4.65 6.36
C THR A 86 -3.94 5.25 7.57
N GLU A 87 -3.21 5.74 8.57
CA GLU A 87 -3.83 6.44 9.69
C GLU A 87 -4.42 7.79 9.27
N ARG A 88 -3.79 8.52 8.35
CA ARG A 88 -4.39 9.72 7.75
C ARG A 88 -5.69 9.40 7.02
N ALA A 89 -5.75 8.32 6.24
CA ALA A 89 -6.99 7.85 5.61
C ALA A 89 -8.08 7.59 6.66
N ARG A 90 -7.73 6.92 7.77
CA ARG A 90 -8.64 6.66 8.89
C ARG A 90 -9.15 7.95 9.53
N ARG A 91 -8.30 8.96 9.71
CA ARG A 91 -8.68 10.27 10.27
C ARG A 91 -9.59 11.04 9.32
N THR A 92 -9.27 11.05 8.02
CA THR A 92 -10.12 11.66 6.98
C THR A 92 -11.51 11.03 6.95
N LEU A 93 -11.56 9.69 7.01
CA LEU A 93 -12.82 8.95 7.05
C LEU A 93 -13.62 9.17 8.35
N ARG A 94 -12.94 9.44 9.47
CA ARG A 94 -13.57 9.85 10.73
C ARG A 94 -14.17 11.24 10.66
N ALA A 95 -13.44 12.19 10.08
CA ALA A 95 -13.83 13.59 10.05
C ALA A 95 -14.99 13.86 9.08
N GLN A 96 -15.11 13.06 8.01
CA GLN A 96 -16.15 13.19 6.97
C GLN A 96 -16.37 14.64 6.48
N THR A 97 -15.29 15.43 6.40
CA THR A 97 -15.31 16.78 5.83
C THR A 97 -15.78 16.76 4.37
N SER A 98 -16.31 17.85 3.81
CA SER A 98 -16.80 17.88 2.41
C SER A 98 -15.84 17.23 1.39
N THR A 99 -14.52 17.42 1.55
CA THR A 99 -13.49 16.86 0.65
C THR A 99 -12.94 15.48 1.07
N TRP A 100 -13.59 14.77 2.00
CA TRP A 100 -13.04 13.56 2.62
C TRP A 100 -12.78 12.45 1.61
N ARG A 101 -13.66 12.26 0.61
CA ARG A 101 -13.52 11.18 -0.40
C ARG A 101 -12.24 11.35 -1.21
N ARG A 102 -11.98 12.57 -1.68
CA ARG A 102 -10.77 12.90 -2.46
C ARG A 102 -9.49 12.67 -1.66
N ALA A 103 -9.45 13.17 -0.42
CA ALA A 103 -8.30 12.97 0.46
C ALA A 103 -8.09 11.48 0.80
N PHE A 104 -9.18 10.75 1.11
CA PHE A 104 -9.15 9.32 1.40
C PHE A 104 -8.61 8.51 0.22
N LEU A 105 -9.14 8.71 -0.99
CA LEU A 105 -8.68 8.05 -2.20
C LEU A 105 -7.22 8.36 -2.50
N GLY A 106 -6.77 9.60 -2.25
CA GLY A 106 -5.36 9.95 -2.35
C GLY A 106 -4.48 9.14 -1.40
N HIS A 107 -4.89 8.98 -0.14
CA HIS A 107 -4.16 8.19 0.86
C HIS A 107 -4.09 6.71 0.51
N VAL A 108 -5.23 6.07 0.26
CA VAL A 108 -5.30 4.63 -0.08
C VAL A 108 -4.65 4.34 -1.43
N GLY A 109 -4.90 5.19 -2.43
CA GLY A 109 -4.31 5.04 -3.76
C GLY A 109 -2.79 5.12 -3.73
N PHE A 110 -2.21 6.02 -2.92
CA PHE A 110 -0.76 6.04 -2.71
C PHE A 110 -0.25 4.72 -2.14
N VAL A 111 -0.91 4.19 -1.09
CA VAL A 111 -0.51 2.93 -0.45
C VAL A 111 -0.57 1.76 -1.43
N LEU A 112 -1.59 1.69 -2.29
CA LEU A 112 -1.70 0.69 -3.35
C LEU A 112 -0.55 0.77 -4.35
N ILE A 113 -0.22 1.98 -4.83
CA ILE A 113 0.90 2.19 -5.75
C ILE A 113 2.22 1.76 -5.07
N SER A 114 2.43 2.13 -3.81
CA SER A 114 3.64 1.75 -3.07
C SER A 114 3.77 0.25 -2.84
N PHE A 115 2.68 -0.47 -2.56
CA PHE A 115 2.72 -1.93 -2.50
C PHE A 115 3.11 -2.55 -3.84
N PHE A 116 2.50 -2.08 -4.93
CA PHE A 116 2.80 -2.58 -6.27
C PHE A 116 4.28 -2.38 -6.64
N ASP A 117 4.82 -1.18 -6.37
CA ASP A 117 6.22 -0.86 -6.59
C ASP A 117 7.14 -1.71 -5.70
N GLY A 118 6.79 -1.88 -4.42
CA GLY A 118 7.48 -2.78 -3.50
C GLY A 118 7.53 -4.22 -4.01
N PHE A 119 6.43 -4.76 -4.56
CA PHE A 119 6.43 -6.08 -5.18
C PHE A 119 7.35 -6.14 -6.40
N CYS A 120 7.33 -5.11 -7.25
CA CYS A 120 8.22 -5.03 -8.42
C CYS A 120 9.70 -5.05 -7.99
N ILE A 121 10.07 -4.28 -6.97
CA ILE A 121 11.43 -4.24 -6.42
C ILE A 121 11.84 -5.61 -5.89
N VAL A 122 11.00 -6.25 -5.08
CA VAL A 122 11.30 -7.59 -4.52
C VAL A 122 11.42 -8.63 -5.64
N LEU A 123 10.55 -8.61 -6.65
CA LEU A 123 10.64 -9.48 -7.82
C LEU A 123 11.97 -9.27 -8.58
N ALA A 124 12.45 -8.02 -8.70
CA ALA A 124 13.73 -7.71 -9.32
C ALA A 124 14.91 -8.33 -8.56
N ILE A 125 14.90 -8.19 -7.24
CA ILE A 125 15.98 -8.64 -6.36
C ILE A 125 16.00 -10.17 -6.25
N ASP A 126 14.84 -10.80 -6.03
CA ASP A 126 14.78 -12.22 -5.68
C ASP A 126 14.62 -13.16 -6.88
N LEU A 127 13.90 -12.75 -7.94
CA LEU A 127 13.80 -13.54 -9.17
C LEU A 127 14.85 -13.16 -10.22
N ARG A 128 15.72 -12.19 -9.93
CA ARG A 128 16.77 -11.71 -10.83
C ARG A 128 16.22 -11.33 -12.22
N LEU A 129 15.01 -10.80 -12.25
CA LEU A 129 14.38 -10.35 -13.50
C LEU A 129 15.20 -9.22 -14.12
N PRO A 130 15.20 -9.08 -15.46
CA PRO A 130 15.87 -7.97 -16.12
C PRO A 130 15.31 -6.64 -15.60
N ILE A 131 16.20 -5.75 -15.14
CA ILE A 131 15.82 -4.46 -14.51
C ILE A 131 14.88 -3.64 -15.40
N TRP A 132 15.09 -3.66 -16.72
CA TRP A 132 14.25 -2.93 -17.67
C TRP A 132 12.79 -3.43 -17.69
N VAL A 133 12.56 -4.74 -17.50
CA VAL A 133 11.20 -5.31 -17.40
C VAL A 133 10.53 -4.79 -16.13
N VAL A 134 11.24 -4.84 -15.01
CA VAL A 134 10.72 -4.38 -13.72
C VAL A 134 10.39 -2.90 -13.78
N VAL A 135 11.28 -2.08 -14.32
CA VAL A 135 11.06 -0.63 -14.49
C VAL A 135 9.85 -0.37 -15.38
N ALA A 136 9.71 -1.05 -16.52
CA ALA A 136 8.56 -0.88 -17.41
C ALA A 136 7.23 -1.24 -16.71
N VAL A 137 7.20 -2.36 -15.99
CA VAL A 137 6.02 -2.82 -15.24
C VAL A 137 5.68 -1.86 -14.10
N ALA A 138 6.69 -1.42 -13.33
CA ALA A 138 6.53 -0.46 -12.25
C ALA A 138 5.94 0.86 -12.76
N LEU A 139 6.52 1.43 -13.81
CA LEU A 139 6.04 2.67 -14.43
C LEU A 139 4.61 2.53 -14.96
N LEU A 140 4.29 1.40 -15.61
CA LEU A 140 2.94 1.14 -16.09
C LEU A 140 1.94 1.04 -14.94
N GLY A 141 2.26 0.31 -13.87
CA GLY A 141 1.40 0.18 -12.70
C GLY A 141 1.20 1.51 -11.97
N VAL A 142 2.24 2.33 -11.84
CA VAL A 142 2.14 3.69 -11.31
C VAL A 142 1.22 4.55 -12.18
N ALA A 143 1.39 4.52 -13.50
CA ALA A 143 0.56 5.28 -14.43
C ALA A 143 -0.92 4.86 -14.33
N VAL A 144 -1.20 3.56 -14.32
CA VAL A 144 -2.55 3.00 -14.14
C VAL A 144 -3.14 3.42 -12.78
N GLY A 145 -2.35 3.34 -11.70
CA GLY A 145 -2.77 3.74 -10.37
C GLY A 145 -3.13 5.24 -10.30
N ILE A 146 -2.29 6.10 -10.85
CA ILE A 146 -2.54 7.55 -10.92
C ILE A 146 -3.81 7.82 -11.74
N LEU A 147 -3.98 7.16 -12.89
CA LEU A 147 -5.16 7.32 -13.71
C LEU A 147 -6.42 6.88 -12.96
N ALA A 148 -6.39 5.73 -12.28
CA ALA A 148 -7.50 5.23 -11.48
C ALA A 148 -7.89 6.23 -10.36
N ILE A 149 -6.90 6.80 -9.66
CA ILE A 149 -7.14 7.84 -8.64
C ILE A 149 -7.81 9.06 -9.27
N ARG A 150 -7.30 9.55 -10.40
CA ARG A 150 -7.86 10.74 -11.08
C ARG A 150 -9.29 10.50 -11.57
N VAL A 151 -9.56 9.34 -12.18
CA VAL A 151 -10.90 8.98 -12.66
C VAL A 151 -11.87 8.91 -11.49
N ARG A 152 -11.49 8.27 -10.38
CA ARG A 152 -12.35 8.16 -9.20
C ARG A 152 -12.63 9.52 -8.56
N ILE A 153 -11.63 10.37 -8.39
CA ILE A 153 -11.84 11.72 -7.85
C ILE A 153 -12.84 12.50 -8.72
N ARG A 154 -12.69 12.45 -10.06
CA ARG A 154 -13.62 13.11 -10.99
C ARG A 154 -15.05 12.57 -10.91
N GLN A 155 -15.22 11.27 -10.72
CA GLN A 155 -16.55 10.66 -10.57
C GLN A 155 -17.25 11.17 -9.31
N GLU A 156 -16.52 11.26 -8.20
CA GLU A 156 -17.07 11.76 -6.93
C GLU A 156 -17.45 13.24 -7.03
N GLU A 157 -16.60 14.09 -7.63
CA GLU A 157 -16.89 15.52 -7.86
C GLU A 157 -18.15 15.73 -8.74
N ALA A 158 -18.36 14.87 -9.74
CA ALA A 158 -19.53 14.92 -10.62
C ALA A 158 -20.84 14.49 -9.93
N VAL A 159 -20.78 13.59 -8.95
CA VAL A 159 -21.94 13.17 -8.15
C VAL A 159 -22.36 14.29 -7.19
N GLU A 160 -21.40 14.90 -6.49
CA GLU A 160 -21.66 16.00 -5.54
C GLU A 160 -22.30 17.20 -6.24
N THR A 161 -21.85 17.54 -7.46
CA THR A 161 -22.43 18.64 -8.24
C THR A 161 -23.91 18.40 -8.60
N LYS A 162 -24.29 17.14 -8.90
CA LYS A 162 -25.68 16.79 -9.23
C LYS A 162 -26.60 16.90 -8.03
N GLU A 163 -26.14 16.49 -6.85
CA GLU A 163 -26.92 16.56 -5.61
C GLU A 163 -27.19 18.01 -5.17
N VAL A 164 -26.26 18.94 -5.41
CA VAL A 164 -26.45 20.37 -5.06
C VAL A 164 -27.41 21.09 -6.02
N SER A 165 -27.56 20.58 -7.26
CA SER A 165 -28.41 21.18 -8.30
C SER A 165 -29.86 20.65 -8.34
N ALA A 166 -30.18 19.62 -7.56
CA ALA A 166 -31.49 18.96 -7.49
C ALA A 166 -32.28 19.44 -6.26
#